data_AF-A0A4R0L9B3-F1
#
_entry.id   AF-A0A4R0L9B3-F1
#
_cell.length_a   1.000
_cell.length_b   1.000
_cell.length_c   1.000
_cell.angle_alpha   90.00
_cell.angle_beta   90.00
_cell.angle_gamma   90.00
#
_symmetry.space_group_name_H-M   'P 1'
#
loop_
_entity.id
_entity.type
_entity.pdbx_description
1 polymer ?
#
loop_
_entity_poly.entity_id
_entity_poly.type
_entity_poly.pdbx_seq_one_letter_code
_entity_poly.pdbx_strand_id
1 'polypeptide(L)'
;MDRVLQQLPAAFWTVPYVGSRFPGSRAVTDRPGLALGANCQLFAYEVLRYFDLAPPTLRSSELWTDTKTTARVSVAQPLDLLLFNATNDAYGAHVGVCVDDGRVLHLCAETGHPAVWKMTGFASRERYRVLIGIKRVIATQPPGNQN
;
A
#
# COMPACT_ATOMS: atom_id res chain seq x y z
N MET A 1 10.34 9.10 -14.99
CA MET A 1 9.71 10.35 -14.50
C MET A 1 8.54 9.93 -13.64
N ASP A 2 8.63 10.20 -12.35
CA ASP A 2 7.92 9.42 -11.33
C ASP A 2 6.55 10.05 -11.08
N ARG A 3 5.67 9.91 -12.08
CA ARG A 3 4.36 10.57 -12.13
C ARG A 3 3.54 10.34 -10.88
N VAL A 4 3.64 9.17 -10.25
CA VAL A 4 2.93 8.87 -8.99
C VAL A 4 3.39 9.81 -7.88
N LEU A 5 4.71 9.97 -7.69
CA LEU A 5 5.27 10.82 -6.63
C LEU A 5 4.99 12.30 -6.87
N GLN A 6 5.03 12.75 -8.12
CA GLN A 6 4.79 14.15 -8.50
C GLN A 6 3.32 14.57 -8.31
N GLN A 7 2.39 13.63 -8.47
CA GLN A 7 0.97 13.90 -8.28
C GLN A 7 0.52 13.75 -6.82
N LEU A 8 1.36 13.18 -5.95
CA LEU A 8 1.00 12.91 -4.58
C LEU A 8 1.01 14.20 -3.73
N PRO A 9 -0.09 14.54 -3.03
CA PRO A 9 -0.15 15.74 -2.21
C PRO A 9 0.88 15.72 -1.07
N ALA A 10 1.38 16.90 -0.70
CA ALA A 10 2.34 17.05 0.40
C ALA A 10 1.87 16.38 1.71
N ALA A 11 0.56 16.40 1.98
CA ALA A 11 -0.05 15.78 3.15
C ALA A 11 0.19 14.27 3.26
N PHE A 12 0.38 13.55 2.14
CA PHE A 12 0.71 12.14 2.19
C PHE A 12 2.09 11.90 2.79
N TRP A 13 3.06 12.80 2.56
CA TRP A 13 4.42 12.64 3.04
C TRP A 13 4.60 12.88 4.55
N THR A 14 3.58 13.44 5.20
CA THR A 14 3.60 13.75 6.63
C THR A 14 2.82 12.73 7.47
N VAL A 15 2.30 11.65 6.87
CA VAL A 15 1.43 10.69 7.55
C VAL A 15 2.22 9.86 8.56
N PRO A 16 1.89 9.91 9.87
CA PRO A 16 2.61 9.12 10.86
C PRO A 16 2.23 7.64 10.77
N TYR A 17 3.20 6.77 11.05
CA TYR A 17 2.95 5.34 11.20
C TYR A 17 2.14 5.08 12.48
N VAL A 18 0.97 4.46 12.32
CA VAL A 18 0.10 4.04 13.42
C VAL A 18 -0.39 2.62 13.17
N GLY A 19 0.27 1.64 13.78
CA GLY A 19 0.03 0.21 13.51
C GLY A 19 -1.40 -0.28 13.78
N SER A 20 -2.14 0.36 14.70
CA SER A 20 -3.54 0.05 15.01
C SER A 20 -4.55 0.57 13.97
N ARG A 21 -4.08 1.42 13.04
CA ARG A 21 -4.89 1.97 11.94
C ARG A 21 -4.65 1.17 10.67
N PHE A 22 -5.32 0.04 10.56
CA PHE A 22 -5.29 -0.86 9.41
C PHE A 22 -6.66 -0.93 8.71
N PRO A 23 -6.76 -1.39 7.45
CA PRO A 23 -8.03 -1.48 6.73
C PRO A 23 -9.10 -2.25 7.52
N GLY A 24 -10.30 -1.69 7.72
CA GLY A 24 -11.37 -2.34 8.49
C GLY A 24 -11.15 -2.39 10.01
N SER A 25 -10.14 -1.71 10.57
CA SER A 25 -10.09 -1.49 12.03
C SER A 25 -11.17 -0.51 12.45
N ARG A 26 -11.68 -0.64 13.68
CA ARG A 26 -12.67 0.31 14.23
C ARG A 26 -12.16 1.76 14.16
N ALA A 27 -10.87 1.98 14.42
CA ALA A 27 -10.28 3.31 14.34
C ALA A 27 -10.38 3.93 12.93
N VAL A 28 -10.34 3.09 11.88
CA VAL A 28 -10.45 3.52 10.49
C VAL A 28 -11.92 3.63 10.07
N THR A 29 -12.78 2.70 10.51
CA THR A 29 -14.23 2.77 10.24
C THR A 29 -14.85 4.03 10.86
N ASP A 30 -14.50 4.36 12.10
CA ASP A 30 -15.04 5.54 12.80
C ASP A 30 -14.45 6.86 12.27
N ARG A 31 -13.18 6.82 11.83
CA ARG A 31 -12.43 7.98 11.30
C ARG A 31 -11.58 7.54 10.10
N PRO A 32 -12.12 7.57 8.86
CA PRO A 32 -11.39 7.11 7.68
C PRO A 32 -10.26 8.06 7.27
N GLY A 33 -9.41 7.60 6.35
CA GLY A 33 -8.31 8.38 5.80
C GLY A 33 -7.05 8.44 6.69
N LEU A 34 -6.15 9.36 6.31
CA LEU A 34 -4.76 9.43 6.79
C LEU A 34 -4.49 10.49 7.87
N ALA A 35 -5.47 11.34 8.20
CA ALA A 35 -5.28 12.47 9.10
C ALA A 35 -4.79 12.05 10.51
N LEU A 36 -5.12 10.83 10.94
CA LEU A 36 -4.71 10.27 12.23
C LEU A 36 -3.58 9.24 12.12
N GLY A 37 -2.89 9.19 10.97
CA GLY A 37 -1.89 8.18 10.66
C GLY A 37 -2.45 6.89 10.07
N ALA A 38 -1.56 5.97 9.74
CA ALA A 38 -1.90 4.71 9.09
C ALA A 38 -0.84 3.63 9.34
N ASN A 39 -1.22 2.36 9.21
CA ASN A 39 -0.25 1.30 8.99
C ASN A 39 0.15 1.23 7.50
N CYS A 40 1.08 0.34 7.17
CA CYS A 40 1.58 0.17 5.80
C CYS A 40 0.46 -0.06 4.77
N GLN A 41 -0.48 -0.96 5.08
CA GLN A 41 -1.53 -1.36 4.17
C GLN A 41 -2.61 -0.29 3.99
N LEU A 42 -3.04 0.37 5.08
CA LEU A 42 -3.99 1.47 4.99
C LEU A 42 -3.39 2.62 4.18
N PHE A 43 -2.13 2.97 4.43
CA PHE A 43 -1.44 4.00 3.66
C PHE A 43 -1.39 3.66 2.17
N ALA A 44 -0.99 2.44 1.82
CA ALA A 44 -0.98 1.99 0.44
C ALA A 44 -2.39 2.10 -0.21
N TYR A 45 -3.44 1.74 0.51
CA TYR A 45 -4.81 1.84 0.00
C TYR A 45 -5.27 3.27 -0.21
N GLU A 46 -4.96 4.19 0.70
CA GLU A 46 -5.31 5.61 0.51
C GLU A 46 -4.53 6.24 -0.64
N VAL A 47 -3.29 5.81 -0.92
CA VAL A 47 -2.57 6.20 -2.14
C VAL A 47 -3.34 5.72 -3.37
N LEU A 48 -3.77 4.47 -3.41
CA LEU A 48 -4.54 3.95 -4.55
C LEU A 48 -5.87 4.68 -4.74
N ARG A 49 -6.60 4.99 -3.66
CA ARG A 49 -7.84 5.78 -3.73
C ARG A 49 -7.61 7.20 -4.24
N TYR A 50 -6.48 7.82 -3.90
CA TYR A 50 -6.14 9.11 -4.48
C TYR A 50 -5.99 9.06 -6.02
N PHE A 51 -5.65 7.89 -6.57
CA PHE A 51 -5.60 7.64 -8.01
C PHE A 51 -6.86 6.92 -8.54
N ASP A 52 -8.02 7.13 -7.90
CA ASP A 52 -9.35 6.63 -8.30
C ASP A 52 -9.49 5.09 -8.34
N LEU A 53 -8.57 4.36 -7.72
CA LEU A 53 -8.66 2.91 -7.57
C LEU A 53 -9.43 2.53 -6.31
N ALA A 54 -10.14 1.40 -6.35
CA ALA A 54 -10.93 0.90 -5.22
C ALA A 54 -10.27 -0.36 -4.61
N PRO A 55 -9.21 -0.20 -3.78
CA PRO A 55 -8.62 -1.34 -3.09
C PRO A 55 -9.63 -1.97 -2.11
N PRO A 56 -9.64 -3.30 -1.99
CA PRO A 56 -10.60 -3.98 -1.13
C PRO A 56 -10.25 -3.78 0.36
N THR A 57 -11.22 -3.87 1.26
CA THR A 57 -10.99 -3.74 2.71
C THR A 57 -10.51 -5.05 3.35
N LEU A 58 -9.50 -5.68 2.75
CA LEU A 58 -8.95 -6.99 3.15
C LEU A 58 -7.67 -6.83 3.96
N ARG A 59 -7.30 -7.83 4.79
CA ARG A 59 -5.95 -7.96 5.37
C ARG A 59 -4.96 -8.48 4.32
N SER A 60 -3.67 -8.41 4.62
CA SER A 60 -2.59 -8.86 3.72
C SER A 60 -2.75 -10.31 3.24
N SER A 61 -3.16 -11.24 4.11
CA SER A 61 -3.40 -12.65 3.75
C SER A 61 -4.59 -12.81 2.80
N GLU A 62 -5.68 -12.12 3.08
CA GLU A 62 -6.90 -12.12 2.26
C GLU A 62 -6.69 -11.39 0.92
N LEU A 63 -5.91 -10.30 0.92
CA LEU A 63 -5.48 -9.59 -0.28
C LEU A 63 -4.68 -10.51 -1.21
N TRP A 64 -3.81 -11.36 -0.63
CA TRP A 64 -3.02 -12.29 -1.42
C TRP A 64 -3.88 -13.38 -2.09
N THR A 65 -4.92 -13.85 -1.42
CA THR A 65 -5.85 -14.85 -1.96
C THR A 65 -6.95 -14.26 -2.85
N ASP A 66 -7.24 -12.96 -2.72
CA ASP A 66 -8.24 -12.30 -3.56
C ASP A 66 -7.90 -12.41 -5.05
N THR A 67 -8.92 -12.73 -5.84
CA THR A 67 -8.87 -12.72 -7.30
C THR A 67 -10.04 -11.95 -7.91
N LYS A 68 -10.93 -11.40 -7.07
CA LYS A 68 -12.15 -10.73 -7.49
C LYS A 68 -11.93 -9.24 -7.75
N THR A 69 -11.24 -8.58 -6.83
CA THR A 69 -11.00 -7.12 -6.89
C THR A 69 -9.55 -6.78 -7.21
N THR A 70 -8.69 -7.79 -7.22
CA THR A 70 -7.27 -7.67 -7.50
C THR A 70 -6.76 -8.85 -8.32
N ALA A 71 -5.79 -8.61 -9.19
CA ALA A 71 -5.09 -9.62 -9.97
C ALA A 71 -3.66 -9.82 -9.45
N ARG A 72 -3.12 -11.04 -9.56
CA ARG A 72 -1.68 -11.27 -9.39
C ARG A 72 -0.98 -10.94 -10.69
N VAL A 73 0.13 -10.21 -10.65
CA VAL A 73 0.93 -9.85 -11.82
C VAL A 73 2.39 -10.22 -11.60
N SER A 74 3.13 -10.49 -12.68
CA SER A 74 4.55 -10.87 -12.62
C SER A 74 5.50 -9.68 -12.76
N VAL A 75 5.05 -8.60 -13.39
CA VAL A 75 5.83 -7.37 -13.61
C VAL A 75 5.11 -6.21 -12.96
N ALA A 76 5.78 -5.55 -12.01
CA ALA A 76 5.21 -4.40 -11.31
C ALA A 76 5.09 -3.21 -12.26
N GLN A 77 3.94 -2.55 -12.24
CA GLN A 77 3.69 -1.26 -12.87
C GLN A 77 3.31 -0.24 -11.81
N PRO A 78 3.41 1.07 -12.09
CA PRO A 78 2.96 2.10 -11.16
C PRO A 78 1.53 1.81 -10.67
N LEU A 79 1.30 2.04 -9.37
CA LEU A 79 0.06 1.74 -8.63
C LEU A 79 -0.20 0.26 -8.31
N ASP A 80 0.70 -0.66 -8.66
CA ASP A 80 0.63 -2.03 -8.14
C ASP A 80 1.05 -2.11 -6.68
N LEU A 81 0.45 -3.03 -5.93
CA LEU A 81 0.81 -3.35 -4.56
C LEU A 81 1.91 -4.41 -4.54
N LEU A 82 2.96 -4.16 -3.77
CA LEU A 82 4.01 -5.14 -3.48
C LEU A 82 3.88 -5.61 -2.03
N LEU A 83 3.88 -6.94 -1.84
CA LEU A 83 3.77 -7.57 -0.53
C LEU A 83 5.13 -8.14 -0.13
N PHE A 84 5.65 -7.72 1.02
CA PHE A 84 6.94 -8.13 1.56
C PHE A 84 6.80 -8.75 2.94
N ASN A 85 7.65 -9.72 3.28
CA ASN A 85 7.74 -10.27 4.63
C ASN A 85 9.15 -10.85 4.90
N ALA A 86 9.40 -11.34 6.10
CA ALA A 86 10.62 -12.06 6.47
C ALA A 86 10.67 -13.48 5.88
N THR A 87 9.50 -14.03 5.55
CA THR A 87 9.25 -15.36 4.99
C THR A 87 8.32 -15.27 3.78
N ASN A 88 8.01 -16.40 3.14
CA ASN A 88 7.05 -16.45 2.03
C ASN A 88 5.57 -16.46 2.48
N ASP A 89 5.29 -16.08 3.72
CA ASP A 89 3.94 -16.03 4.28
C ASP A 89 3.29 -14.65 4.05
N ALA A 90 2.06 -14.62 3.54
CA ALA A 90 1.30 -13.39 3.36
C ALA A 90 0.69 -12.83 4.67
N TYR A 91 0.64 -13.64 5.73
CA TYR A 91 0.17 -13.18 7.03
C TYR A 91 1.09 -12.10 7.61
N GLY A 92 0.51 -10.93 7.91
CA GLY A 92 1.26 -9.79 8.44
C GLY A 92 2.22 -9.13 7.44
N ALA A 93 2.09 -9.42 6.14
CA ALA A 93 2.95 -8.85 5.12
C ALA A 93 2.92 -7.32 5.13
N HIS A 94 4.10 -6.74 4.97
CA HIS A 94 4.28 -5.32 4.71
C HIS A 94 3.84 -5.00 3.29
N VAL A 95 3.08 -3.91 3.11
CA VAL A 95 2.51 -3.52 1.82
C VAL A 95 3.05 -2.15 1.41
N GLY A 96 3.43 -2.02 0.14
CA GLY A 96 3.80 -0.75 -0.48
C GLY A 96 3.25 -0.64 -1.90
N VAL A 97 3.32 0.56 -2.46
CA VAL A 97 2.83 0.91 -3.81
C VAL A 97 4.01 1.11 -4.74
N CYS A 98 4.03 0.42 -5.88
CA CYS A 98 4.97 0.66 -6.96
C CYS A 98 4.78 2.09 -7.50
N VAL A 99 5.84 2.88 -7.57
CA VAL A 99 5.76 4.24 -8.12
C VAL A 99 6.44 4.38 -9.48
N ASP A 100 7.40 3.50 -9.76
CA ASP A 100 8.08 3.29 -11.03
C ASP A 100 9.01 2.07 -10.92
N ASP A 101 9.91 1.88 -11.90
CA ASP A 101 10.80 0.73 -12.05
C ASP A 101 11.59 0.38 -10.77
N GLY A 102 11.06 -0.60 -10.03
CA GLY A 102 11.65 -1.14 -8.81
C GLY A 102 11.61 -0.20 -7.60
N ARG A 103 10.90 0.93 -7.63
CA ARG A 103 10.71 1.82 -6.48
C ARG A 103 9.32 1.68 -5.87
N VAL A 104 9.30 1.64 -4.55
CA VAL A 104 8.10 1.39 -3.75
C VAL A 104 7.93 2.49 -2.73
N LEU A 105 6.80 3.19 -2.81
CA LEU A 105 6.31 4.09 -1.78
C LEU A 105 5.62 3.27 -0.69
N HIS A 106 6.01 3.48 0.56
CA HIS A 106 5.46 2.74 1.69
C HIS A 106 5.54 3.55 2.97
N LEU A 107 4.82 3.10 4.00
CA LEU A 107 4.87 3.62 5.36
C LEU A 107 5.18 2.47 6.30
N CYS A 108 6.24 2.55 7.10
CA CYS A 108 6.60 1.50 8.04
C CYS A 108 6.97 2.05 9.42
N ALA A 109 6.98 1.16 10.42
CA ALA A 109 7.35 1.50 11.79
C ALA A 109 8.80 1.98 11.92
N GLU A 110 9.71 1.50 11.06
CA GLU A 110 11.15 1.84 11.08
C GLU A 110 11.39 3.32 10.76
N THR A 111 10.70 3.87 9.75
CA THR A 111 10.86 5.26 9.34
C THR A 111 9.86 6.20 10.00
N GLY A 112 8.73 5.68 10.50
CA GLY A 112 7.67 6.46 11.15
C GLY A 112 6.86 7.35 10.21
N HIS A 113 7.35 7.63 9.00
CA HIS A 113 6.72 8.43 7.94
C HIS A 113 6.94 7.77 6.58
N PRO A 114 6.21 8.19 5.52
CA PRO A 114 6.32 7.56 4.22
C PRO A 114 7.70 7.74 3.61
N ALA A 115 8.18 6.67 3.00
CA ALA A 115 9.47 6.61 2.36
C ALA A 115 9.34 5.92 1.00
N VAL A 116 10.30 6.19 0.13
CA VAL A 116 10.45 5.47 -1.13
C VAL A 116 11.74 4.67 -1.07
N TRP A 117 11.62 3.35 -1.12
CA TRP A 117 12.76 2.44 -1.18
C TRP A 117 12.79 1.71 -2.52
N LYS A 118 13.99 1.36 -2.98
CA LYS A 118 14.16 0.39 -4.06
C LYS A 118 13.84 -1.01 -3.54
N MET A 119 13.38 -1.91 -4.40
CA MET A 119 13.15 -3.32 -4.05
C MET A 119 14.40 -3.99 -3.46
N THR A 120 15.59 -3.64 -3.96
CA THR A 120 16.87 -4.11 -3.39
C THR A 120 17.10 -3.64 -1.96
N GLY A 121 16.53 -2.50 -1.57
CA GLY A 121 16.55 -2.01 -0.18
C GLY A 121 15.62 -2.79 0.75
N PHE A 122 14.53 -3.40 0.24
CA PHE A 122 13.73 -4.33 1.04
C PHE A 122 14.49 -5.64 1.25
N ALA A 123 15.16 -6.15 0.22
CA ALA A 123 15.96 -7.38 0.29
C ALA A 123 17.06 -7.33 1.36
N SER A 124 17.61 -6.14 1.65
CA SER A 124 18.63 -5.95 2.68
C SER A 124 18.09 -5.86 4.11
N ARG A 125 16.75 -5.91 4.31
CA ARG A 125 16.10 -5.78 5.61
C ARG A 125 15.43 -7.08 6.00
N GLU A 126 15.85 -7.65 7.12
CA GLU A 126 15.38 -8.98 7.57
C GLU A 126 13.86 -9.12 7.57
N ARG A 127 13.14 -8.07 8.01
CA ARG A 127 11.68 -8.05 8.11
C ARG A 127 10.94 -8.04 6.76
N TYR A 128 11.62 -7.65 5.69
CA TYR A 128 10.99 -7.39 4.39
C TYR A 128 11.72 -8.06 3.22
N ARG A 129 12.68 -8.94 3.52
CA ARG A 129 13.62 -9.49 2.54
C ARG A 129 12.96 -10.34 1.45
N VAL A 130 11.79 -10.91 1.72
CA VAL A 130 11.04 -11.76 0.80
C VAL A 130 9.93 -10.95 0.16
N LEU A 131 9.96 -10.83 -1.17
CA LEU A 131 8.79 -10.42 -1.95
C LEU A 131 7.87 -11.62 -2.09
N ILE A 132 6.69 -11.57 -1.47
CA ILE A 132 5.65 -12.60 -1.58
C ILE A 132 5.03 -12.55 -2.99
N GLY A 133 4.80 -11.34 -3.49
CA GLY A 133 4.26 -11.13 -4.83
C GLY A 133 3.71 -9.74 -5.04
N ILE A 134 3.09 -9.57 -6.21
CA ILE A 134 2.55 -8.29 -6.70
C ILE A 134 1.06 -8.43 -6.95
N LYS A 135 0.30 -7.44 -6.50
CA LYS A 135 -1.16 -7.37 -6.61
C LYS A 135 -1.58 -6.08 -7.30
N ARG A 136 -2.31 -6.20 -8.40
CA ARG A 136 -2.94 -5.08 -9.10
C ARG A 136 -4.38 -4.92 -8.65
N VAL A 137 -4.79 -3.72 -8.26
CA VAL A 137 -6.23 -3.43 -8.07
C VAL A 137 -6.87 -3.26 -9.45
N ILE A 138 -7.94 -4.01 -9.71
CA ILE A 138 -8.67 -3.98 -10.98
C ILE A 138 -10.02 -3.25 -10.87
N ALA A 139 -10.47 -2.97 -9.65
CA ALA A 139 -11.67 -2.18 -9.40
C ALA A 139 -11.33 -0.68 -9.37
N THR A 140 -12.14 0.11 -10.06
CA THR A 140 -12.12 1.57 -9.98
C THR A 140 -13.17 2.05 -8.99
N GLN A 141 -12.96 3.23 -8.40
CA GLN A 141 -14.04 3.88 -7.65
C GLN A 141 -15.17 4.21 -8.64
N PRO A 142 -16.45 4.00 -8.27
CA PRO A 142 -17.54 4.56 -9.06
C PRO A 142 -17.33 6.09 -9.12
N PRO A 143 -17.65 6.74 -10.26
CA PRO A 143 -17.53 8.19 -10.36
C PRO A 143 -18.30 8.82 -9.20
N GLY A 144 -17.58 9.46 -8.29
CA GLY A 144 -18.20 10.16 -7.17
C GLY A 144 -19.03 11.30 -7.72
N ASN A 145 -20.31 11.40 -7.30
CA ASN A 145 -21.04 12.66 -7.41
C ASN A 145 -20.28 13.70 -6.58
N GLN A 146 -19.35 14.41 -7.21
CA GLN A 146 -18.85 15.67 -6.69
C GLN A 146 -20.01 16.66 -6.83
N ASN A 147 -20.68 16.93 -5.72
CA ASN A 147 -21.67 17.99 -5.61
C ASN A 147 -21.13 19.07 -4.68
#